data_AF-A0A8E2W930-F1
#
_entry.id   AF-A0A8E2W930-F1
#
_cell.length_a   1.000
_cell.length_b   1.000
_cell.length_c   1.000
_cell.angle_alpha   90.00
_cell.angle_beta   90.00
_cell.angle_gamma   90.00
#
_symmetry.space_group_name_H-M   'P 1'
#
loop_
_entity.id
_entity.type
_entity.pdbx_description
1 polymer ?
#
loop_
_entity_poly.entity_id
_entity_poly.type
_entity_poly.pdbx_seq_one_letter_code
_entity_poly.pdbx_strand_id
1 'polypeptide(L)'
;MEDGADRRPFSSVVNEAIGHVASLMRLDLRLLEAEMRGKTATILSSGACGMAAAILFMLAAFALVEFLILAMIHLGVGSMVACLLVGIVLIGGGFFSLHLAKQALVGWTITPVETVNQVRSDVAALKQGIRYGSTQQ
;
A
#
# COMPACT_ATOMS: atom_id res chain seq x y z
N MET A 1 -3.32 39.07 54.76
CA MET A 1 -4.24 37.96 54.47
C MET A 1 -4.08 37.65 53.00
N GLU A 2 -3.73 36.38 52.77
CA GLU A 2 -3.29 35.65 51.58
C GLU A 2 -3.04 36.32 50.22
N ASP A 3 -1.81 36.06 49.73
CA ASP A 3 -1.37 36.05 48.34
C ASP A 3 -2.12 34.99 47.52
N GLY A 4 -2.80 35.42 46.45
CA GLY A 4 -3.52 34.56 45.50
C GLY A 4 -2.67 34.08 44.32
N ALA A 5 -1.51 33.47 44.60
CA ALA A 5 -0.62 32.91 43.58
C ALA A 5 -1.16 31.60 42.96
N ASP A 6 -0.74 31.36 41.72
CA ASP A 6 -0.65 30.05 41.05
C ASP A 6 -1.91 29.38 40.48
N ARG A 7 -2.31 29.86 39.30
CA ARG A 7 -3.22 29.15 38.38
C ARG A 7 -2.60 28.87 37.00
N ARG A 8 -1.28 28.58 36.95
CA ARG A 8 -0.54 28.25 35.71
C ARG A 8 0.39 27.00 35.70
N PRO A 9 0.03 25.80 36.22
CA PRO A 9 0.85 24.60 35.97
C PRO A 9 0.33 23.69 34.84
N PHE A 10 -0.98 23.57 34.63
CA PHE A 10 -1.53 22.55 33.72
C PHE A 10 -1.51 22.95 32.24
N SER A 11 -1.62 24.25 31.94
CA SER A 11 -1.62 24.75 30.56
C SER A 11 -0.24 24.72 29.90
N SER A 12 0.84 24.84 30.69
CA SER A 12 2.22 24.77 30.17
C SER A 12 2.61 23.34 29.81
N VAL A 13 2.24 22.35 30.63
CA VAL A 13 2.55 20.93 30.39
C VAL A 13 1.84 20.39 29.15
N VAL A 14 0.57 20.78 28.92
CA VAL A 14 -0.17 20.41 27.70
C VAL A 14 0.44 21.06 26.46
N ASN A 15 0.89 22.31 26.56
CA ASN A 15 1.55 23.01 25.45
C ASN A 15 2.93 22.40 25.11
N GLU A 16 3.70 21.99 26.11
CA GLU A 16 4.98 21.27 25.94
C GLU A 16 4.76 19.90 25.27
N ALA A 17 3.74 19.15 25.71
CA ALA A 17 3.39 17.85 25.14
C ALA A 17 2.94 17.95 23.67
N ILE A 18 2.13 18.96 23.32
CA ILE A 18 1.73 19.23 21.93
C ILE A 18 2.94 19.61 21.07
N GLY A 19 3.89 20.37 21.63
CA GLY A 19 5.16 20.70 20.97
C GLY A 19 5.99 19.47 20.62
N HIS A 20 6.07 18.48 21.51
CA HIS A 20 6.77 17.22 21.25
C HIS A 20 6.06 16.33 20.23
N VAL A 21 4.73 16.20 20.29
CA VAL A 21 3.95 15.44 19.28
C VAL A 21 4.09 16.04 17.88
N ALA A 22 4.08 17.37 17.76
CA ALA A 22 4.32 18.05 16.49
C ALA A 22 5.74 17.81 15.95
N SER A 23 6.75 17.64 16.83
CA SER A 23 8.12 17.32 16.43
C SER A 23 8.27 15.89 15.90
N LEU A 24 7.55 14.93 16.49
CA LEU A 24 7.51 13.53 16.06
C LEU A 24 6.82 13.38 14.69
N MET A 25 5.65 14.00 14.49
CA MET A 25 4.96 14.00 13.18
C MET A 25 5.82 14.59 12.06
N ARG A 26 6.62 15.62 12.34
CA ARG A 26 7.53 16.21 11.34
C ARG A 26 8.67 15.25 10.97
N LEU A 27 9.12 14.42 11.91
CA LEU A 27 10.14 13.41 11.67
C LEU A 27 9.59 12.28 10.80
N ASP A 28 8.39 11.79 11.11
CA ASP A 28 7.70 10.76 10.33
C ASP A 28 7.39 11.21 8.91
N LEU A 29 6.96 12.47 8.73
CA LEU A 29 6.74 13.04 7.39
C LEU A 29 8.04 13.14 6.59
N ARG A 30 9.17 13.48 7.22
CA ARG A 30 10.48 13.56 6.57
C ARG A 30 11.03 12.18 6.20
N LEU A 31 10.82 11.17 7.05
CA LEU A 31 11.17 9.77 6.78
C LEU A 31 10.32 9.20 5.65
N LEU A 32 9.00 9.45 5.68
CA LEU A 32 8.09 9.05 4.61
C LEU A 32 8.47 9.71 3.29
N GLU A 33 8.82 11.01 3.29
CA GLU A 33 9.28 11.70 2.08
C GLU A 33 10.60 11.12 1.57
N ALA A 34 11.54 10.79 2.46
CA ALA A 34 12.81 10.17 2.09
C ALA A 34 12.63 8.77 1.49
N GLU A 35 11.74 7.94 2.06
CA GLU A 35 11.42 6.63 1.52
C GLU A 35 10.66 6.72 0.20
N MET A 36 9.72 7.66 0.08
CA MET A 36 9.01 7.96 -1.16
C MET A 36 9.98 8.39 -2.26
N ARG A 37 10.94 9.29 -1.96
CA ARG A 37 12.00 9.71 -2.89
C ARG A 37 12.92 8.55 -3.29
N GLY A 38 13.25 7.67 -2.34
CA GLY A 38 14.04 6.46 -2.60
C GLY A 38 13.35 5.49 -3.56
N LYS A 39 12.06 5.21 -3.33
CA LYS A 39 11.24 4.30 -4.18
C LYS A 39 10.89 4.93 -5.53
N THR A 40 10.59 6.22 -5.58
CA THR A 40 10.27 6.91 -6.85
C THR A 40 11.49 7.08 -7.75
N ALA A 41 12.69 7.32 -7.22
CA ALA A 41 13.89 7.43 -8.03
C ALA A 41 14.24 6.12 -8.76
N THR A 42 13.97 4.96 -8.16
CA THR A 42 14.14 3.65 -8.81
C THR A 42 13.04 3.36 -9.84
N ILE A 43 11.80 3.78 -9.57
CA ILE A 43 10.67 3.65 -10.51
C ILE A 43 10.84 4.59 -11.71
N LEU A 44 11.44 5.77 -11.55
CA LEU A 44 11.47 6.79 -12.60
C LEU A 44 12.51 6.50 -13.70
N SER A 45 13.68 5.92 -13.37
CA SER A 45 14.70 5.61 -14.38
C SER A 45 14.40 4.35 -15.19
N SER A 46 13.71 3.37 -14.59
CA SER A 46 13.26 2.13 -15.25
C SER A 46 11.83 2.24 -15.82
N GLY A 47 11.04 3.20 -15.35
CA GLY A 47 9.61 3.34 -15.67
C GLY A 47 9.33 3.70 -17.12
N ALA A 48 10.20 4.47 -17.78
CA ALA A 48 10.00 4.81 -19.20
C ALA A 48 10.10 3.58 -20.11
N CYS A 49 11.08 2.69 -19.85
CA CYS A 49 11.23 1.44 -20.60
C CYS A 49 10.12 0.45 -20.23
N GLY A 50 9.74 0.38 -18.95
CA GLY A 50 8.61 -0.44 -18.49
C GLY A 50 7.27 -0.04 -19.11
N MET A 51 6.99 1.26 -19.22
CA MET A 51 5.78 1.77 -19.87
C MET A 51 5.76 1.45 -21.37
N ALA A 52 6.87 1.64 -22.08
CA ALA A 52 6.97 1.29 -23.49
C ALA A 52 6.77 -0.22 -23.71
N ALA A 53 7.39 -1.07 -22.89
CA ALA A 53 7.20 -2.52 -22.94
C ALA A 53 5.75 -2.92 -22.64
N ALA A 54 5.11 -2.30 -21.66
CA ALA A 54 3.71 -2.55 -21.33
C ALA A 54 2.78 -2.19 -22.50
N ILE A 55 3.01 -1.05 -23.17
CA ILE A 55 2.22 -0.63 -24.35
C ILE A 55 2.42 -1.62 -25.50
N LEU A 56 3.66 -1.98 -25.82
CA LEU A 56 3.95 -2.96 -26.88
C LEU A 56 3.32 -4.32 -26.57
N PHE A 57 3.38 -4.77 -25.31
CA PHE A 57 2.76 -6.02 -24.89
C PHE A 57 1.23 -5.96 -25.00
N MET A 58 0.63 -4.83 -24.64
CA MET A 58 -0.81 -4.60 -24.79
C MET A 58 -1.23 -4.64 -26.26
N LEU A 59 -0.47 -4.01 -27.15
CA LEU A 59 -0.70 -4.04 -28.60
C LEU A 59 -0.54 -5.45 -29.18
N ALA A 60 0.49 -6.19 -28.75
CA ALA A 60 0.71 -7.56 -29.17
C ALA A 60 -0.43 -8.48 -28.70
N ALA A 61 -0.89 -8.33 -27.45
CA ALA A 61 -2.03 -9.07 -26.92
C ALA A 61 -3.30 -8.79 -27.72
N PHE A 62 -3.55 -7.53 -28.08
CA PHE A 62 -4.69 -7.15 -28.92
C PHE A 62 -4.63 -7.79 -30.31
N ALA A 63 -3.49 -7.71 -30.99
CA ALA A 63 -3.29 -8.32 -32.30
C ALA A 63 -3.47 -9.86 -32.26
N LEU A 64 -3.05 -10.51 -31.16
CA LEU A 64 -3.22 -11.95 -30.98
C LEU A 64 -4.68 -12.35 -30.80
N VAL A 65 -5.48 -11.53 -30.12
CA VAL A 65 -6.93 -11.73 -30.00
C VAL A 65 -7.61 -11.60 -31.36
N GLU A 66 -7.26 -10.59 -32.15
CA GLU A 66 -7.80 -10.43 -33.51
C GLU A 66 -7.41 -11.61 -34.41
N PHE A 67 -6.16 -12.05 -34.35
CA PHE A 67 -5.69 -13.23 -35.08
C PHE A 67 -6.50 -14.47 -34.72
N LEU A 68 -6.79 -14.70 -33.43
CA LEU A 68 -7.60 -15.83 -32.99
C LEU A 68 -9.03 -15.77 -33.55
N ILE A 69 -9.64 -14.59 -33.58
CA ILE A 69 -10.98 -14.40 -34.16
C ILE A 69 -10.94 -14.71 -35.67
N LEU A 70 -9.96 -14.17 -36.39
CA LEU A 70 -9.80 -14.42 -37.84
C LEU A 70 -9.52 -15.90 -38.13
N ALA A 71 -8.72 -16.57 -37.31
CA ALA A 71 -8.46 -18.00 -37.42
C ALA A 71 -9.75 -18.83 -37.24
N MET A 72 -10.58 -18.49 -36.26
CA MET A 72 -11.89 -19.14 -36.09
C MET A 72 -12.80 -18.91 -37.29
N ILE A 73 -12.82 -17.69 -37.85
CA ILE A 73 -13.58 -17.38 -39.06
C ILE A 73 -13.09 -18.20 -40.24
N HIS A 74 -11.77 -18.33 -40.40
CA HIS A 74 -11.17 -19.14 -41.46
C HIS A 74 -11.52 -20.64 -41.34
N LEU A 75 -11.72 -21.13 -40.12
CA LEU A 75 -12.21 -22.49 -39.85
C LEU A 75 -13.72 -22.66 -40.12
N GLY A 76 -14.41 -21.62 -40.59
CA GLY A 76 -15.83 -21.65 -40.95
C GLY A 76 -16.77 -21.24 -39.81
N VAL A 77 -16.26 -20.74 -38.69
CA VAL A 77 -17.10 -20.19 -37.62
C VAL A 77 -17.62 -18.81 -38.04
N GLY A 78 -18.92 -18.57 -37.89
CA GLY A 78 -19.51 -17.25 -38.18
C GLY A 78 -18.85 -16.15 -37.33
N SER A 79 -18.59 -14.98 -37.92
CA SER A 79 -17.87 -13.87 -37.28
C SER A 79 -18.47 -13.46 -35.93
N MET A 80 -19.80 -13.39 -35.86
CA MET A 80 -20.52 -13.03 -34.64
C MET A 80 -20.31 -14.05 -33.50
N VAL A 81 -20.30 -15.34 -33.84
CA VAL A 81 -20.09 -16.44 -32.88
C VAL A 81 -18.62 -16.52 -32.46
N ALA A 82 -17.68 -16.31 -33.38
CA ALA A 82 -16.26 -16.28 -33.08
C ALA A 82 -15.92 -15.17 -32.08
N CYS A 83 -16.40 -13.95 -32.30
CA CYS A 83 -16.21 -12.83 -31.37
C CYS A 83 -16.84 -13.12 -29.99
N LEU A 84 -18.05 -13.68 -29.96
CA LEU A 84 -18.72 -14.01 -28.71
C LEU A 84 -17.95 -15.06 -27.91
N LEU A 85 -17.47 -16.12 -28.56
CA LEU A 85 -16.75 -17.21 -27.92
C LEU A 85 -15.39 -16.74 -27.38
N VAL A 86 -14.61 -16.01 -28.18
CA VAL A 86 -13.33 -15.44 -27.75
C VAL A 86 -13.51 -14.47 -26.58
N GLY A 87 -14.55 -13.62 -26.63
CA GLY A 87 -14.90 -12.71 -25.55
C GLY A 87 -15.25 -13.43 -24.24
N ILE A 88 -16.08 -14.48 -24.30
CA ILE A 88 -16.43 -15.30 -23.13
C ILE A 88 -15.19 -15.94 -22.51
N VAL A 89 -14.31 -16.52 -23.34
CA VAL A 89 -13.06 -17.15 -22.88
C VAL A 89 -12.14 -16.12 -22.20
N LEU A 90 -11.99 -14.92 -22.77
CA LEU A 90 -11.19 -13.86 -22.18
C LEU A 90 -11.78 -13.34 -20.85
N ILE A 91 -13.09 -13.19 -20.75
CA ILE A 91 -13.76 -12.79 -19.50
C ILE A 91 -13.56 -13.87 -18.43
N GLY A 92 -13.78 -15.14 -18.77
CA GLY A 92 -13.60 -16.26 -17.85
C GLY A 92 -12.16 -16.40 -17.39
N GLY A 93 -11.20 -16.36 -18.32
CA GLY A 93 -9.77 -16.41 -18.03
C GLY A 93 -9.30 -15.20 -17.22
N GLY A 94 -9.81 -14.00 -17.52
CA GLY A 94 -9.52 -12.78 -16.78
C GLY A 94 -10.03 -12.84 -15.34
N PHE A 95 -11.27 -13.32 -15.14
CA PHE A 95 -11.83 -13.51 -13.81
C PHE A 95 -11.04 -14.54 -13.01
N PHE A 96 -10.72 -15.69 -13.62
CA PHE A 96 -9.90 -16.73 -12.99
C PHE A 96 -8.51 -16.22 -12.62
N SER A 97 -7.84 -15.51 -13.54
CA SER A 97 -6.53 -14.90 -13.28
C SER A 97 -6.60 -13.86 -12.15
N LEU A 98 -7.64 -13.02 -12.10
CA LEU A 98 -7.86 -12.10 -10.98
C LEU A 98 -8.09 -12.82 -9.66
N HIS A 99 -8.80 -13.95 -9.67
CA HIS A 99 -8.98 -14.79 -8.48
C HIS A 99 -7.66 -15.38 -8.00
N LEU A 100 -6.84 -15.92 -8.91
CA LEU A 100 -5.51 -16.43 -8.59
C LEU A 100 -4.56 -15.33 -8.11
N ALA A 101 -4.56 -14.17 -8.78
CA ALA A 101 -3.77 -13.02 -8.38
C ALA A 101 -4.19 -12.52 -6.99
N LYS A 102 -5.50 -12.42 -6.71
CA LYS A 102 -6.00 -12.09 -5.37
C LYS A 102 -5.56 -13.11 -4.33
N GLN A 103 -5.64 -14.41 -4.63
CA GLN A 103 -5.16 -15.46 -3.71
C GLN A 103 -3.65 -15.39 -3.50
N ALA A 104 -2.87 -15.14 -4.55
CA ALA A 104 -1.44 -14.96 -4.48
C ALA A 104 -1.05 -13.71 -3.68
N LEU A 105 -1.77 -12.60 -3.84
CA LEU A 105 -1.56 -11.37 -3.07
C LEU A 105 -2.01 -11.51 -1.62
N VAL A 106 -3.04 -12.31 -1.32
CA VAL A 106 -3.45 -12.62 0.05
C VAL A 106 -2.45 -13.58 0.72
N GLY A 107 -1.85 -14.50 -0.02
CA GLY A 107 -0.72 -15.32 0.43
C GLY A 107 0.60 -14.55 0.55
N TRP A 108 0.71 -13.42 -0.17
CA TRP A 108 1.75 -12.41 0.02
C TRP A 108 1.37 -11.48 1.17
N THR A 109 1.18 -12.08 2.35
CA THR A 109 1.24 -11.37 3.61
C THR A 109 2.60 -10.67 3.72
N ILE A 110 2.66 -9.44 3.20
CA ILE A 110 3.45 -8.35 3.77
C ILE A 110 2.78 -7.99 5.11
N THR A 111 2.67 -8.95 6.01
CA THR A 111 2.54 -8.71 7.44
C THR A 111 3.82 -9.24 8.05
N PRO A 112 4.82 -8.39 8.31
CA PRO A 112 5.98 -8.81 9.07
C PRO A 112 5.48 -9.24 10.45
N VAL A 113 5.35 -10.55 10.64
CA VAL A 113 4.85 -11.18 11.88
C VAL A 113 5.72 -10.75 13.07
N GLU A 114 6.99 -10.44 12.81
CA GLU A 114 7.95 -9.87 13.75
C GLU A 114 7.55 -8.47 14.26
N THR A 115 7.02 -7.59 13.40
CA THR A 115 6.71 -6.20 13.78
C THR A 115 5.49 -6.11 14.69
N VAL A 116 4.49 -6.98 14.51
CA VAL A 116 3.28 -6.95 15.33
C VAL A 116 3.58 -7.39 16.77
N ASN A 117 4.51 -8.34 16.94
CA ASN A 117 4.91 -8.79 18.27
C ASN A 117 5.80 -7.75 18.97
N GLN A 118 6.65 -7.04 18.22
CA GLN A 118 7.45 -5.93 18.73
C GLN A 118 6.61 -4.71 19.14
N VAL A 119 5.60 -4.35 18.35
CA VAL A 119 4.65 -3.28 18.74
C VAL A 119 3.86 -3.68 19.99
N ARG A 120 3.48 -4.96 20.11
CA ARG A 120 2.81 -5.46 21.32
C ARG A 120 3.73 -5.44 22.55
N SER A 121 5.01 -5.76 22.40
CA SER A 121 5.99 -5.66 23.50
C SER A 121 6.28 -4.22 23.89
N ASP A 122 6.33 -3.29 22.93
CA ASP A 122 6.58 -1.87 23.19
C ASP A 122 5.39 -1.22 23.90
N VAL A 123 4.15 -1.58 23.52
CA VAL A 123 2.95 -1.15 24.24
C VAL A 123 2.90 -1.73 25.66
N ALA A 124 3.37 -2.96 25.85
CA ALA A 124 3.48 -3.56 27.18
C ALA A 124 4.55 -2.87 28.04
N ALA A 125 5.71 -2.52 27.46
CA ALA A 125 6.79 -1.80 28.13
C ALA A 125 6.38 -0.36 28.49
N LEU A 126 5.66 0.34 27.59
CA LEU A 126 5.09 1.67 27.85
C LEU A 126 4.07 1.63 29.00
N LYS A 127 3.21 0.59 29.05
CA LYS A 127 2.25 0.41 30.14
C LYS A 127 2.94 0.16 31.48
N GLN A 128 4.09 -0.50 31.48
CA GLN A 128 4.90 -0.72 32.68
C GLN A 128 5.66 0.54 33.11
N GLY A 129 6.20 1.32 32.16
CA GLY A 129 6.87 2.60 32.43
C GLY A 129 5.94 3.63 33.06
N ILE A 130 4.69 3.74 32.59
CA ILE A 130 3.66 4.61 33.19
C ILE A 130 3.31 4.18 34.62
N ARG A 131 3.39 2.89 34.93
CA ARG A 131 3.07 2.36 36.27
C ARG A 131 4.23 2.49 37.27
N TYR A 132 5.46 2.63 36.80
CA TYR A 132 6.65 2.84 37.66
C TYR A 132 6.95 4.32 37.91
N GLY A 133 6.53 5.22 37.00
CA GLY A 133 6.67 6.66 37.16
C GLY A 133 5.78 7.30 38.25
N SER A 134 4.78 6.58 38.78
CA SER A 134 3.87 7.08 39.82
C SER A 134 4.26 6.68 41.25
N THR A 135 5.39 5.99 41.45
CA THR A 135 5.89 5.54 42.78
C THR A 135 7.17 6.25 43.24
N GLN A 136 7.58 7.33 42.55
CA GLN A 136 8.72 8.19 42.93
C GLN A 136 8.28 9.66 43.08
N GLN A 137 7.18 9.87 43.81
CA GLN A 137 6.91 11.13 44.51
C GLN A 137 6.66 10.83 45.99
#